data_AF-A0A661ISD3-F1
#
_entry.id   AF-A0A661ISD3-F1
#
_cell.length_a   1.000
_cell.length_b   1.000
_cell.length_c   1.000
_cell.angle_alpha   90.00
_cell.angle_beta   90.00
_cell.angle_gamma   90.00
#
_symmetry.space_group_name_H-M   'P 1'
#
loop_
_entity.id
_entity.type
_entity.pdbx_description
1 polymer ?
#
loop_
_entity_poly.entity_id
_entity_poly.type
_entity_poly.pdbx_seq_one_letter_code
_entity_poly.pdbx_strand_id
1 'polypeptide(L)'
;MHEDLLGENIVKLLEEILRWTRFQGWRNVKDVLTEMLTDDLSKLIYHYSDGRSSREVAQRVPVSHVTVLRYWRKWARVGVVEPIKVSGRTRYRKMFELEDFGIEMPEIKKKVEKKLAKEV
;
A
#
# COMPACT_ATOMS: atom_id res chain seq x y z
N MET A 1 39.39 2.15 15.62
CA MET A 1 39.36 3.62 15.79
C MET A 1 39.23 4.38 14.48
N HIS A 2 40.11 4.25 13.48
CA HIS A 2 39.93 4.93 12.18
C HIS A 2 38.81 4.32 11.32
N GLU A 3 38.61 3.01 11.41
CA GLU A 3 37.57 2.28 10.67
C GLU A 3 36.15 2.60 11.19
N ASP A 4 36.01 2.77 12.51
CA ASP A 4 34.73 3.09 13.17
C ASP A 4 34.22 4.50 12.77
N LEU A 5 35.13 5.48 12.69
CA LEU A 5 34.81 6.84 12.25
C LEU A 5 34.40 6.91 10.78
N LEU A 6 34.99 6.04 9.93
CA LEU A 6 34.59 5.94 8.53
C LEU A 6 33.17 5.38 8.40
N GLY A 7 32.85 4.34 9.18
CA GLY A 7 31.51 3.77 9.24
C GLY A 7 30.44 4.77 9.65
N GLU A 8 30.69 5.54 10.72
CA GLU A 8 29.76 6.58 11.19
C GLU A 8 29.51 7.67 10.14
N ASN A 9 30.56 8.11 9.45
CA ASN A 9 30.43 9.11 8.39
C ASN A 9 29.66 8.59 7.18
N ILE A 10 29.85 7.32 6.81
CA ILE A 10 29.08 6.68 5.73
C ILE A 10 27.60 6.61 6.11
N VAL A 11 27.26 6.19 7.33
CA VAL A 11 25.86 6.12 7.78
C VAL A 11 25.20 7.50 7.73
N LYS A 12 25.86 8.54 8.24
CA LYS A 12 25.35 9.93 8.17
C LYS A 12 25.10 10.38 6.73
N LEU A 13 26.04 10.13 5.83
CA LEU A 13 25.89 10.47 4.42
C LEU A 13 24.72 9.71 3.78
N LEU A 14 24.55 8.43 4.09
CA LEU A 14 23.42 7.62 3.60
C LEU A 14 22.09 8.14 4.13
N GLU A 15 22.01 8.55 5.39
CA GLU A 15 20.81 9.16 5.98
C GLU A 15 20.45 10.49 5.30
N GLU A 16 21.44 11.32 4.98
CA GLU A 16 21.25 12.57 4.24
C GLU A 16 20.78 12.31 2.80
N ILE A 17 21.43 11.40 2.08
CA ILE A 17 21.00 10.98 0.74
C ILE A 17 19.57 10.44 0.79
N LEU A 18 19.24 9.61 1.78
CA LEU A 18 17.91 9.07 1.95
C LEU A 18 16.87 10.18 2.21
N ARG A 19 17.21 11.18 3.02
CA ARG A 19 16.34 12.33 3.30
C ARG A 19 16.04 13.12 2.03
N TRP A 20 17.07 13.48 1.27
CA TRP A 20 16.90 14.22 0.01
C TRP A 20 16.18 13.40 -1.05
N THR A 21 16.47 12.10 -1.14
CA THR A 21 15.78 11.17 -2.06
C THR A 21 14.29 11.08 -1.74
N ARG A 22 13.92 10.95 -0.46
CA ARG A 22 12.52 10.95 -0.02
C ARG A 22 11.81 12.24 -0.38
N PHE A 23 12.45 13.39 -0.12
CA PHE A 23 11.89 14.70 -0.45
C PHE A 23 11.67 14.87 -1.96
N GLN A 24 12.65 14.48 -2.78
CA GLN A 24 12.55 14.55 -4.24
C GLN A 24 11.48 13.59 -4.79
N GLY A 25 11.41 12.37 -4.24
CA GLY A 25 10.44 11.36 -4.65
C GLY A 25 9.00 11.68 -4.23
N TRP A 26 8.80 12.52 -3.21
CA TRP A 26 7.49 12.77 -2.63
C TRP A 26 6.43 13.24 -3.64
N ARG A 27 6.79 14.17 -4.53
CA ARG A 27 5.89 14.68 -5.58
C ARG A 27 5.50 13.57 -6.56
N ASN A 28 6.51 12.81 -7.02
CA ASN A 28 6.31 11.74 -7.97
C ASN A 28 5.43 10.62 -7.39
N VAL A 29 5.57 10.31 -6.09
CA VAL A 29 4.73 9.29 -5.42
C VAL A 29 3.26 9.69 -5.44
N LYS A 30 2.93 10.96 -5.16
CA LYS A 30 1.55 11.44 -5.21
C LYS A 30 0.92 11.25 -6.60
N ASP A 31 1.66 11.62 -7.64
CA ASP A 31 1.19 11.52 -9.03
C ASP A 31 0.94 10.06 -9.40
N VAL A 32 1.89 9.17 -9.09
CA VAL A 32 1.75 7.73 -9.33
C VAL A 32 0.56 7.13 -8.56
N LEU A 33 0.38 7.50 -7.28
CA LEU A 33 -0.78 7.04 -6.49
C LEU A 33 -2.09 7.51 -7.11
N THR A 34 -2.17 8.76 -7.56
CA THR A 34 -3.38 9.32 -8.19
C THR A 34 -3.70 8.66 -9.53
N GLU A 35 -2.68 8.35 -10.34
CA GLU A 35 -2.83 7.62 -11.61
C GLU A 35 -3.23 6.15 -11.40
N MET A 36 -2.76 5.51 -10.33
CA MET A 36 -3.05 4.10 -10.06
C MET A 36 -4.37 3.89 -9.32
N LEU A 37 -4.78 4.85 -8.50
CA LEU A 37 -5.93 4.77 -7.59
C LEU A 37 -7.06 5.70 -8.04
N THR A 38 -7.52 5.46 -9.26
CA THR A 38 -8.43 6.34 -10.02
C THR A 38 -9.83 6.46 -9.42
N ASP A 39 -10.25 5.47 -8.62
CA ASP A 39 -11.60 5.38 -8.09
C ASP A 39 -11.60 4.98 -6.60
N ASP A 40 -12.70 5.25 -5.91
CA ASP A 40 -12.83 5.01 -4.47
C ASP A 40 -12.62 3.54 -4.07
N LEU A 41 -13.01 2.61 -4.94
CA LEU A 41 -12.81 1.19 -4.72
C LEU A 41 -11.32 0.84 -4.77
N SER A 42 -10.57 1.37 -5.73
CA SER A 42 -9.12 1.17 -5.84
C SER A 42 -8.39 1.74 -4.63
N LYS A 43 -8.79 2.92 -4.14
CA LYS A 43 -8.27 3.54 -2.92
C LYS A 43 -8.52 2.67 -1.68
N LEU A 44 -9.74 2.13 -1.51
CA LEU A 44 -10.08 1.25 -0.39
C LEU A 44 -9.31 -0.08 -0.44
N ILE A 45 -9.19 -0.69 -1.61
CA ILE A 45 -8.40 -1.92 -1.77
C ILE A 45 -6.95 -1.65 -1.37
N TYR A 46 -6.36 -0.56 -1.85
CA TYR A 46 -5.01 -0.15 -1.51
C TYR A 46 -4.84 0.07 0.00
N HIS A 47 -5.74 0.84 0.62
CA HIS A 47 -5.74 1.08 2.06
C HIS A 47 -5.75 -0.20 2.90
N TYR A 48 -6.54 -1.21 2.49
CA TYR A 48 -6.60 -2.52 3.15
C TYR A 48 -5.49 -3.50 2.76
N SER A 49 -4.56 -3.10 1.90
CA SER A 49 -3.41 -3.92 1.51
C SER A 49 -2.32 -3.79 2.57
N ASP A 50 -2.48 -4.42 3.71
CA ASP A 50 -1.59 -4.32 4.88
C ASP A 50 -0.91 -5.67 5.21
N GLY A 51 -0.83 -6.58 4.23
CA GLY A 51 -0.40 -7.97 4.44
C GLY A 51 -1.53 -8.94 4.75
N ARG A 52 -2.79 -8.50 4.74
CA ARG A 52 -3.97 -9.38 4.66
C ARG A 52 -4.01 -10.20 3.37
N SER A 53 -4.78 -11.29 3.38
CA SER A 53 -5.09 -12.07 2.19
C SER A 53 -6.10 -11.36 1.28
N SER A 54 -6.10 -11.68 -0.01
CA SER A 54 -7.05 -11.09 -0.96
C SER A 54 -8.52 -11.35 -0.61
N ARG A 55 -8.80 -12.47 0.09
CA ARG A 55 -10.15 -12.79 0.59
C ARG A 55 -10.56 -11.87 1.73
N GLU A 56 -9.68 -11.61 2.69
CA GLU A 56 -9.94 -10.69 3.80
C GLU A 56 -10.13 -9.25 3.32
N VAL A 57 -9.39 -8.83 2.30
CA VAL A 57 -9.61 -7.52 1.67
C VAL A 57 -10.97 -7.49 0.96
N ALA A 58 -11.28 -8.51 0.15
CA ALA A 58 -12.56 -8.62 -0.56
C ALA A 58 -13.80 -8.69 0.35
N GLN A 59 -13.66 -9.06 1.63
CA GLN A 59 -14.77 -8.99 2.60
C GLN A 59 -15.12 -7.55 3.01
N ARG A 60 -14.19 -6.60 2.82
CA ARG A 60 -14.33 -5.19 3.23
C ARG A 60 -14.72 -4.27 2.08
N VAL A 61 -14.66 -4.76 0.85
CA VAL A 61 -14.96 -3.98 -0.37
C VAL A 61 -15.87 -4.79 -1.31
N PRO A 62 -16.71 -4.15 -2.14
CA PRO A 62 -17.68 -4.85 -2.99
C PRO A 62 -17.04 -5.46 -4.26
N VAL A 63 -15.95 -6.21 -4.13
CA VAL A 63 -15.29 -6.90 -5.26
C VAL A 63 -14.84 -8.31 -4.90
N SER A 64 -14.61 -9.12 -5.94
CA SER A 64 -14.02 -10.45 -5.76
C SER A 64 -12.55 -10.37 -5.30
N HIS A 65 -12.09 -11.41 -4.60
CA HIS A 65 -10.67 -11.56 -4.25
C HIS A 65 -9.76 -11.66 -5.50
N VAL A 66 -10.29 -12.10 -6.65
CA VAL A 66 -9.55 -12.15 -7.92
C VAL A 66 -9.29 -10.73 -8.44
N THR A 67 -10.27 -9.83 -8.28
CA THR A 67 -10.12 -8.41 -8.60
C THR A 67 -9.02 -7.77 -7.73
N VAL A 68 -9.01 -8.05 -6.42
CA VAL A 68 -7.95 -7.58 -5.51
C VAL A 68 -6.57 -8.06 -5.98
N LEU A 69 -6.42 -9.35 -6.32
CA LEU A 69 -5.15 -9.89 -6.84
C LEU A 69 -4.72 -9.21 -8.15
N ARG A 70 -5.67 -8.86 -9.03
CA ARG A 70 -5.37 -8.13 -10.28
C ARG A 70 -4.80 -6.74 -10.00
N TYR A 71 -5.40 -5.99 -9.08
CA TYR A 71 -4.88 -4.68 -8.66
C TYR A 71 -3.48 -4.82 -8.05
N TRP A 72 -3.27 -5.75 -7.12
CA TRP A 72 -1.97 -5.98 -6.50
C TRP A 72 -0.87 -6.29 -7.51
N ARG A 73 -1.12 -7.17 -8.48
CA ARG A 73 -0.14 -7.48 -9.53
C ARG A 73 0.22 -6.26 -10.38
N LYS A 74 -0.75 -5.39 -10.68
CA LYS A 74 -0.50 -4.14 -11.41
C LYS A 74 0.35 -3.19 -10.56
N TRP A 75 -0.07 -2.94 -9.33
CA TRP A 75 0.59 -2.00 -8.42
C TRP A 75 1.99 -2.43 -7.99
N ALA A 76 2.24 -3.73 -7.86
CA ALA A 76 3.56 -4.24 -7.52
C ALA A 76 4.60 -4.02 -8.62
N ARG A 77 4.18 -3.99 -9.90
CA ARG A 77 5.07 -3.65 -11.02
C ARG A 77 5.50 -2.18 -10.97
N VAL A 78 4.64 -1.32 -10.43
CA VAL A 78 4.88 0.12 -10.28
C VAL A 78 5.59 0.44 -8.96
N GLY A 79 5.49 -0.43 -7.95
CA GLY A 79 6.19 -0.30 -6.68
C GLY A 79 5.41 0.43 -5.58
N VAL A 80 4.11 0.67 -5.76
CA VAL A 80 3.27 1.29 -4.70
C VAL A 80 2.77 0.27 -3.67
N VAL A 81 2.90 -1.02 -3.97
CA VAL A 81 2.74 -2.13 -3.01
C VAL A 81 3.94 -3.07 -3.11
N GLU A 82 4.30 -3.73 -2.02
CA GLU A 82 5.33 -4.76 -2.00
C GLU A 82 4.73 -6.16 -1.81
N PRO A 83 5.27 -7.19 -2.50
CA PRO A 83 4.87 -8.57 -2.28
C PRO A 83 5.51 -9.15 -1.01
N ILE A 84 4.70 -9.76 -0.16
CA ILE A 84 5.13 -10.50 1.03
C ILE A 84 4.94 -11.99 0.76
N LYS A 85 6.04 -12.76 0.80
CA LYS A 85 5.97 -14.22 0.71
C LYS A 85 5.48 -14.79 2.03
N VAL A 86 4.44 -15.61 1.95
CA VAL A 86 3.93 -16.44 3.05
C VAL A 86 3.93 -17.90 2.58
N SER A 87 3.74 -18.87 3.48
CA SER A 87 3.81 -20.30 3.14
C SER A 87 2.94 -20.65 1.91
N GLY A 88 3.61 -20.86 0.77
CA GLY A 88 3.01 -21.19 -0.53
C GLY A 88 2.20 -20.08 -1.23
N ARG A 89 2.16 -18.84 -0.73
CA ARG A 89 1.35 -17.75 -1.33
C ARG A 89 2.06 -16.39 -1.25
N THR A 90 1.58 -15.43 -2.04
CA THR A 90 2.03 -14.04 -2.00
C THR A 90 0.88 -13.14 -1.53
N ARG A 91 1.16 -12.32 -0.51
CA ARG A 91 0.31 -11.21 -0.07
C ARG A 91 0.95 -9.90 -0.47
N TYR A 92 0.26 -8.78 -0.28
CA TYR A 92 0.79 -7.47 -0.64
C TYR A 92 0.57 -6.47 0.49
N ARG A 93 1.53 -5.58 0.69
CA ARG A 93 1.50 -4.47 1.64
C ARG A 93 1.69 -3.15 0.91
N LYS A 94 0.90 -2.14 1.24
CA LYS A 94 1.01 -0.78 0.71
C LYS A 94 2.31 -0.15 1.21
N MET A 95 2.97 0.59 0.33
CA MET A 95 4.22 1.26 0.65
C MET A 95 4.01 2.65 1.26
N PHE A 96 2.83 3.23 1.08
CA PHE A 96 2.51 4.60 1.44
C PHE A 96 1.13 4.66 2.10
N GLU A 97 0.97 5.53 3.10
CA GLU A 97 -0.34 5.93 3.59
C GLU A 97 -0.90 7.02 2.66
N LEU A 98 -2.19 6.97 2.34
CA LEU A 98 -2.77 7.87 1.33
C LEU A 98 -2.93 9.29 1.88
N GLU A 99 -3.18 9.38 3.18
CA GLU A 99 -3.35 10.59 3.96
C GLU A 99 -2.10 11.47 3.94
N ASP A 100 -0.90 10.86 3.93
CA ASP A 100 0.38 11.57 3.82
C ASP A 100 0.49 12.39 2.52
N PHE A 101 -0.20 11.95 1.46
CA PHE A 101 -0.20 12.61 0.15
C PHE A 101 -1.45 13.49 -0.09
N GLY A 102 -2.29 13.65 0.93
CA GLY A 102 -3.55 14.39 0.85
C GLY A 102 -4.58 13.71 -0.05
N ILE A 103 -4.52 12.38 -0.16
CA ILE A 103 -5.53 11.59 -0.86
C ILE A 103 -6.57 11.16 0.17
N GLU A 104 -7.78 11.71 0.05
CA GLU A 104 -8.86 11.43 0.98
C GLU A 104 -9.40 10.00 0.84
N MET A 105 -9.71 9.40 1.98
CA MET A 105 -10.35 8.10 2.04
C MET A 105 -11.86 8.22 1.83
N PRO A 106 -12.44 7.43 0.91
CA PRO A 106 -13.87 7.47 0.68
C PRO A 106 -14.59 6.85 1.87
N GLU A 107 -15.74 7.43 2.22
CA GLU A 107 -16.59 6.91 3.28
C GLU A 107 -17.10 5.51 2.90
N ILE A 108 -16.79 4.54 3.75
CA ILE A 108 -17.29 3.18 3.58
C ILE A 108 -18.78 3.21 3.94
N LYS A 109 -19.64 3.33 2.92
CA LYS A 109 -21.07 3.07 3.09
C LYS A 109 -21.24 1.62 3.54
N LYS A 110 -21.39 1.41 4.85
CA LYS A 110 -21.62 0.12 5.51
C LYS A 110 -22.76 -0.63 4.81
N LYS A 111 -22.44 -1.47 3.83
CA LYS A 111 -23.37 -2.43 3.21
C LYS A 111 -22.97 -3.87 3.53
N VAL A 112 -22.48 -4.11 4.75
CA VAL A 112 -22.10 -5.46 5.21
C VAL A 112 -23.06 -6.04 6.27
N GLU A 113 -23.88 -5.23 6.94
CA GLU A 113 -24.82 -5.76 7.96
C GLU A 113 -26.00 -6.57 7.37
N LYS A 114 -26.33 -6.43 6.08
CA LYS A 114 -27.48 -7.13 5.48
C LYS A 114 -27.22 -8.58 5.04
N LYS A 115 -25.99 -9.10 5.14
CA LYS A 115 -25.72 -10.51 4.79
C LYS A 115 -25.73 -11.45 6.00
N LEU A 116 -25.51 -10.95 7.22
CA LEU A 116 -25.69 -11.75 8.45
C LEU A 116 -27.16 -11.86 8.87
N ALA A 117 -28.00 -10.86 8.59
CA ALA A 117 -29.43 -10.87 8.95
C ALA A 117 -30.32 -11.69 8.00
N LYS A 118 -29.74 -12.49 7.10
CA LYS A 118 -30.48 -13.41 6.20
C LYS A 118 -30.24 -14.88 6.52
N GLU A 119 -29.48 -15.17 7.58
CA GLU A 119 -29.24 -16.53 8.10
C GLU A 119 -29.73 -16.71 9.55
N VAL A 120 -30.60 -15.80 10.03
CA VAL A 120 -31.35 -15.95 11.30
C VAL A 120 -32.84 -16.03 10.99
#